data_AF-A0A7Z0TDP1-F1
#
_entry.id   AF-A0A7Z0TDP1-F1
#
_cell.length_a   1.000
_cell.length_b   1.000
_cell.length_c   1.000
_cell.angle_alpha   90.00
_cell.angle_beta   90.00
_cell.angle_gamma   90.00
#
_symmetry.space_group_name_H-M   'P 1'
#
loop_
_entity.id
_entity.type
_entity.pdbx_description
1 polymer ?
#
loop_
_entity_poly.entity_id
_entity_poly.type
_entity_poly.pdbx_seq_one_letter_code
_entity_poly.pdbx_strand_id
1 'polypeptide(L)' 'MSIDAAPACPQCGAALRAGSMALCRRAEDDRRVCRMVWACSDRHVWWKWADRPASPLEPCPYPDLGPS' A
#
# COMPACT_ATOMS: atom_id res chain seq x y z
N MET A 1 -5.12 -20.96 3.78
CA MET A 1 -4.84 -19.65 3.14
C MET A 1 -4.79 -18.63 4.27
N SER A 2 -3.59 -18.21 4.68
CA SER A 2 -3.46 -17.15 5.68
C SER A 2 -4.04 -15.88 5.07
N ILE A 3 -5.06 -15.33 5.69
CA ILE A 3 -5.47 -13.94 5.44
C ILE A 3 -4.31 -13.13 6.01
N ASP A 4 -3.42 -12.64 5.14
CA ASP A 4 -2.35 -11.72 5.53
C ASP A 4 -3.03 -10.60 6.34
N ALA A 5 -2.74 -10.55 7.65
CA ALA A 5 -3.38 -9.59 8.52
C ALA A 5 -3.09 -8.19 7.98
N ALA A 6 -4.12 -7.33 7.95
CA ALA A 6 -3.94 -5.98 7.43
C ALA A 6 -2.79 -5.30 8.22
N PRO A 7 -1.80 -4.71 7.52
CA PRO A 7 -0.63 -4.17 8.19
C PRO A 7 -1.01 -2.99 9.09
N ALA A 8 -0.20 -2.74 10.13
CA ALA A 8 -0.33 -1.54 10.94
C ALA A 8 0.33 -0.34 10.24
N CYS A 9 -0.21 0.85 10.44
CA CYS A 9 0.37 2.09 9.94
C CYS A 9 1.71 2.34 10.65
N PRO A 10 2.83 2.48 9.91
CA PRO A 10 4.15 2.75 10.52
C PRO A 10 4.22 4.05 11.32
N GLN A 11 3.32 5.01 11.06
CA GLN A 11 3.35 6.34 11.67
C GLN A 11 2.47 6.45 12.93
N CYS A 12 1.28 5.85 12.94
CA CYS A 12 0.34 5.98 14.06
C CYS A 12 -0.07 4.65 14.71
N GLY A 13 0.39 3.51 14.18
CA GLY A 13 0.07 2.17 14.68
C GLY A 13 -1.37 1.71 14.38
N ALA A 14 -2.25 2.58 13.86
CA ALA A 14 -3.61 2.22 13.51
C ALA A 14 -3.65 1.16 12.38
N ALA A 15 -4.68 0.32 12.39
CA ALA A 15 -4.88 -0.68 11.35
C ALA A 15 -5.04 -0.02 9.97
N LEU A 16 -4.30 -0.51 8.98
CA LEU A 16 -4.49 -0.09 7.60
C LEU A 16 -5.64 -0.85 6.95
N ARG A 17 -6.38 -0.16 6.09
CA ARG A 17 -7.39 -0.77 5.22
C ARG A 17 -6.88 -0.74 3.79
N ALA A 18 -7.02 -1.87 3.08
CA ALA A 18 -6.77 -1.91 1.65
C ALA A 18 -7.81 -1.03 0.94
N GLY A 19 -7.34 -0.19 0.03
CA GLY A 19 -8.16 0.71 -0.76
C GLY A 19 -8.01 0.41 -2.25
N SER A 20 -7.46 1.39 -2.97
CA SER A 20 -7.26 1.33 -4.42
C SER A 20 -6.00 0.54 -4.83
N MET A 21 -5.82 0.35 -6.13
CA MET A 21 -4.58 -0.15 -6.72
C MET A 21 -4.08 0.83 -7.77
N ALA A 22 -2.79 1.15 -7.74
CA ALA A 22 -2.14 2.02 -8.71
C ALA A 22 -1.23 1.19 -9.62
N LEU A 23 -1.41 1.29 -10.94
CA LEU A 23 -0.49 0.65 -11.89
C LEU A 23 0.78 1.51 -12.02
N CYS A 24 1.92 0.97 -11.59
CA CYS A 24 3.19 1.69 -11.59
C CYS A 24 4.24 0.92 -12.39
N ARG A 25 5.19 1.65 -12.99
CA ARG A 25 6.41 1.06 -13.54
C ARG A 25 7.38 0.84 -12.39
N ARG A 26 7.87 -0.39 -12.22
CA ARG A 26 8.90 -0.74 -11.25
C ARG A 26 10.27 -0.49 -11.88
N ALA A 27 11.05 0.41 -11.30
CA ALA A 27 12.34 0.81 -11.86
C ALA A 27 13.35 -0.35 -11.91
N GLU A 28 13.27 -1.30 -10.96
CA GLU A 28 14.22 -2.42 -10.83
C GLU A 28 14.20 -3.38 -12.03
N ASP A 29 13.03 -3.65 -12.61
CA ASP A 29 12.84 -4.66 -13.65
C ASP A 29 12.07 -4.14 -14.86
N ASP A 30 11.79 -2.84 -14.90
CA ASP A 30 11.08 -2.12 -15.95
C ASP A 30 9.62 -2.57 -16.18
N ARG A 31 9.10 -3.44 -15.32
CA ARG A 31 7.75 -4.01 -15.48
C ARG A 31 6.68 -3.06 -14.96
N ARG A 32 5.51 -3.11 -15.59
CA ARG A 32 4.29 -2.49 -15.04
C ARG A 32 3.62 -3.48 -14.10
N VAL A 33 3.51 -3.10 -12.83
CA VAL A 33 2.91 -3.93 -11.79
C VAL A 33 2.05 -3.05 -10.88
N CYS A 34 0.98 -3.59 -10.34
CA CYS A 34 0.14 -2.84 -9.43
C CYS A 34 0.79 -2.69 -8.05
N ARG A 35 0.67 -1.50 -7.47
CA ARG A 35 0.85 -1.25 -6.04
C ARG A 35 -0.52 -1.25 -5.37
N MET A 36 -0.67 -2.04 -4.30
CA MET A 36 -1.86 -1.99 -3.46
C MET A 36 -1.74 -0.80 -2.51
N VAL A 37 -2.76 0.05 -2.49
CA VAL A 37 -2.84 1.23 -1.63
C VAL A 37 -3.52 0.86 -0.32
N TRP A 38 -2.97 1.39 0.76
CA TRP A 38 -3.39 1.17 2.13
C TRP A 38 -3.54 2.52 2.81
N ALA A 39 -4.54 2.68 3.67
CA ALA A 39 -4.65 3.87 4.50
C ALA A 39 -5.18 3.58 5.89
N CYS A 40 -4.79 4.41 6.85
CA CYS A 40 -5.35 4.39 8.20
C CYS A 40 -6.42 5.47 8.39
N SER A 41 -7.09 5.46 9.54
CA SER A 41 -8.08 6.46 9.95
C SER A 41 -7.52 7.90 9.96
N ASP A 42 -6.22 8.06 10.19
CA ASP A 42 -5.54 9.36 10.22
C ASP A 42 -5.08 9.83 8.82
N ARG A 43 -5.56 9.15 7.76
CA ARG A 43 -5.27 9.48 6.35
C ARG A 43 -3.81 9.35 5.93
N HIS A 44 -2.97 8.63 6.69
CA HIS A 44 -1.66 8.23 6.19
C HIS A 44 -1.82 7.18 5.09
N VAL A 45 -1.33 7.49 3.88
CA VAL A 45 -1.46 6.61 2.72
C VAL A 45 -0.12 5.93 2.43
N TRP A 46 -0.18 4.61 2.34
CA TRP A 46 0.97 3.74 2.11
C TRP A 46 0.69 2.82 0.92
N TRP A 47 1.72 2.27 0.32
CA TRP A 47 1.57 1.31 -0.75
C TRP A 47 2.70 0.28 -0.78
N LYS A 48 2.40 -0.93 -1.27
CA LYS A 48 3.41 -1.95 -1.55
C LYS A 48 3.07 -2.68 -2.84
N TRP A 49 4.07 -3.31 -3.45
CA TRP A 49 3.88 -4.12 -4.65
C TRP A 49 2.93 -5.27 -4.39
N ALA A 50 1.87 -5.38 -5.20
CA ALA A 50 0.84 -6.41 -5.03
C ALA A 50 1.37 -7.83 -5.31
N ASP A 51 2.40 -7.96 -6.16
CA ASP A 51 3.10 -9.21 -6.45
C ASP A 51 4.18 -9.55 -5.40
N ARG A 52 4.45 -8.67 -4.43
CA ARG A 52 5.45 -8.87 -3.37
C ARG A 52 4.84 -8.53 -2.00
N PRO A 53 4.00 -9.40 -1.43
CA PRO A 53 3.34 -9.14 -0.14
C PRO A 53 4.34 -8.95 1.02
N ALA A 54 5.52 -9.56 0.94
CA ALA A 54 6.59 -9.40 1.92
C ALA A 54 7.39 -8.10 1.78
N SER A 55 7.20 -7.32 0.71
CA SER A 55 7.84 -6.01 0.57
C SER A 55 7.34 -5.03 1.63
N PRO A 56 8.21 -4.13 2.12
CA PRO A 56 7.81 -3.13 3.10
C PRO A 56 6.76 -2.18 2.52
N LEU A 57 5.98 -1.55 3.42
CA LEU A 57 5.14 -0.42 3.05
C LEU A 57 6.02 0.79 2.76
N GLU A 58 5.74 1.46 1.64
CA GLU A 58 6.37 2.73 1.28
C GLU A 58 5.34 3.86 1.35
N PRO A 59 5.76 5.12 1.59
CA PRO A 59 4.86 6.27 1.50
C PRO A 59 4.25 6.37 0.11
N CYS A 60 2.93 6.56 0.04
CA CYS A 60 2.25 6.83 -1.23
C CYS A 60 2.34 8.34 -1.53
N PRO A 61 2.89 8.75 -2.69
CA PRO A 61 2.96 10.17 -3.08
C PRO A 61 1.60 10.76 -3.50
N TYR A 62 0.58 9.91 -3.63
CA TYR A 62 -0.79 10.30 -4.02
C TYR A 62 -1.72 10.17 -2.80
N PRO A 63 -1.92 11.23 -2.01
CA PRO A 63 -2.76 11.18 -0.81
C PRO A 63 -4.23 10.91 -1.13
N ASP A 64 -4.69 11.27 -2.33
CA ASP A 64 -6.07 11.12 -2.76
C ASP A 64 -6.47 9.69 -3.14
N LEU A 65 -5.50 8.75 -3.13
CA LEU A 65 -5.76 7.32 -3.38
C LEU A 65 -6.24 6.56 -2.13
N GLY A 66 -6.20 7.21 -0.96
CA GLY A 66 -6.78 6.67 0.26
C GLY A 66 -8.31 6.49 0.16
N PRO A 67 -8.92 5.69 1.05
CA PRO A 67 -10.36 5.61 1.15
C PRO A 67 -10.94 6.99 1.49
N SER A 68 -11.98 7.37 0.76
CA SER A 68 -12.80 8.58 1.01
C SER A 68 -13.53 8.50 2.35
#